data_AF-A0A847DNY5-F1
#
_entry.id   AF-A0A847DNY5-F1
#
_cell.length_a   1.000
_cell.length_b   1.000
_cell.length_c   1.000
_cell.angle_alpha   90.00
_cell.angle_beta   90.00
_cell.angle_gamma   90.00
#
_symmetry.space_group_name_H-M   'P 1'
#
loop_
_entity.id
_entity.type
_entity.pdbx_description
1 polymer ?
#
loop_
_entity_poly.entity_id
_entity_poly.type
_entity_poly.pdbx_seq_one_letter_code
_entity_poly.pdbx_strand_id
1 'polypeptide(L)'
;MSPAAPYPAETLLETATVEGFRKFVEIVSPGRVRVHFDLPACAWWFLSRHEESRIEKRDSHGRFLCSYSTLPPELYDQPLVTRWFERVEDLVRKISGLPVRAPMVGTAPIAVTHDVDLLRKFPLFSPRCLVRSYREGRLGECLKVWFRRQKDPYDALDALTHLHDETGIPGTWFLMGGGTHPSDADYTLSDHRLAPLGTRLDCDTFGLHGSYDSYLDAKKIYHEAVSLAEALKQRVKPIIRQHYLRLDIPNTWLAQSEAGFTVDASGGFADRCGFRHGWTGAFRPYSPLTGRELPMTEIPLNAMDMTLSRYERLDPESAYKRMQTLHANSLSRHGGVFTILWHNTLNDRVVHGDMYDVFDSFVRNTSARFVKLDTI
;
A
#
# COMPACT_ATOMS: atom_id res chain seq x y z
N MET A 1 0.58 -8.74 27.43
CA MET A 1 0.58 -9.87 26.47
C MET A 1 1.86 -9.79 25.67
N SER A 2 2.46 -10.93 25.33
CA SER A 2 3.71 -11.04 24.57
C SER A 2 3.56 -10.42 23.17
N PRO A 3 4.61 -9.79 22.59
CA PRO A 3 4.61 -9.42 21.17
C PRO A 3 4.56 -10.64 20.24
N ALA A 4 4.97 -11.81 20.73
CA ALA A 4 5.08 -13.02 19.92
C ALA A 4 3.75 -13.41 19.29
N ALA A 5 3.83 -13.92 18.05
CA ALA A 5 2.70 -14.54 17.40
C ALA A 5 2.15 -15.72 18.22
N PRO A 6 0.84 -16.06 18.10
CA PRO A 6 0.24 -17.14 18.88
C PRO A 6 0.86 -18.54 18.62
N TYR A 7 1.50 -18.72 17.46
CA TYR A 7 2.18 -19.96 17.07
C TYR A 7 3.51 -19.67 16.36
N PRO A 8 4.44 -20.63 16.31
CA PRO A 8 5.65 -20.55 15.50
C PRO A 8 5.34 -20.37 13.99
N ALA A 9 6.27 -19.76 13.27
CA ALA A 9 6.11 -19.43 11.85
C ALA A 9 5.79 -20.65 10.98
N GLU A 10 6.42 -21.80 11.25
CA GLU A 10 6.21 -23.04 10.52
C GLU A 10 4.77 -23.53 10.67
N THR A 11 4.22 -23.43 11.88
CA THR A 11 2.82 -23.77 12.18
C THR A 11 1.85 -22.82 11.47
N LEU A 12 2.14 -21.52 11.43
CA LEU A 12 1.32 -20.54 10.73
C LEU A 12 1.28 -20.79 9.22
N LEU A 13 2.41 -21.16 8.60
CA LEU A 13 2.47 -21.55 7.18
C LEU A 13 1.74 -22.86 6.91
N GLU A 14 2.00 -23.88 7.73
CA GLU A 14 1.38 -25.18 7.58
C GLU A 14 -0.15 -25.07 7.61
N THR A 15 -0.68 -24.34 8.59
CA THR A 15 -2.13 -24.14 8.77
C THR A 15 -2.79 -23.33 7.65
N ALA A 16 -2.03 -22.60 6.83
CA ALA A 16 -2.58 -21.91 5.65
C ALA A 16 -2.90 -22.88 4.50
N THR A 17 -2.32 -24.08 4.49
CA THR A 17 -2.61 -25.14 3.50
C THR A 17 -3.85 -25.96 3.88
N VAL A 18 -4.49 -26.63 2.91
CA VAL A 18 -5.65 -27.52 3.21
C VAL A 18 -5.20 -28.67 4.10
N GLU A 19 -4.09 -29.32 3.74
CA GLU A 19 -3.57 -30.52 4.40
C GLU A 19 -3.06 -30.20 5.80
N GLY A 20 -2.33 -29.09 5.96
CA GLY A 20 -1.82 -28.66 7.25
C GLY A 20 -2.94 -28.22 8.19
N PHE A 21 -3.92 -27.46 7.74
CA PHE A 21 -5.07 -27.07 8.57
C PHE A 21 -5.84 -28.28 9.12
N ARG A 22 -6.00 -29.34 8.31
CA ARG A 22 -6.69 -30.58 8.74
C ARG A 22 -6.05 -31.26 9.94
N LYS A 23 -4.73 -31.09 10.15
CA LYS A 23 -4.02 -31.65 11.32
C LYS A 23 -4.51 -31.04 12.64
N PHE A 24 -5.11 -29.85 12.59
CA PHE A 24 -5.66 -29.13 13.73
C PHE A 24 -7.18 -29.31 13.87
N VAL A 25 -7.81 -30.15 13.06
CA VAL A 25 -9.27 -30.37 13.08
C VAL A 25 -9.57 -31.78 13.59
N GLU A 26 -10.31 -31.85 14.70
CA GLU A 26 -10.82 -33.08 15.29
C GLU A 26 -12.32 -33.22 14.98
N ILE A 27 -12.74 -34.36 14.44
CA ILE A 27 -14.17 -34.69 14.28
C ILE A 27 -14.67 -35.26 15.61
N VAL A 28 -15.50 -34.49 16.32
CA VAL A 28 -16.03 -34.88 17.63
C VAL A 28 -17.26 -35.79 17.47
N SER A 29 -18.14 -35.44 16.53
CA SER A 29 -19.33 -36.22 16.14
C SER A 29 -19.81 -35.77 14.76
N PRO A 30 -20.77 -36.45 14.12
CA PRO A 30 -21.41 -35.94 12.91
C PRO A 30 -21.89 -34.49 13.12
N GLY A 31 -21.52 -33.58 12.21
CA GLY A 31 -21.85 -32.16 12.29
C GLY A 31 -21.08 -31.34 13.34
N ARG A 32 -20.17 -31.94 14.12
CA ARG A 32 -19.40 -31.25 15.17
C ARG A 32 -17.91 -31.49 15.03
N VAL A 33 -17.15 -30.40 14.91
CA VAL A 33 -15.69 -30.42 14.85
C VAL A 33 -15.11 -29.54 15.94
N ARG A 34 -13.89 -29.86 16.39
CA ARG A 34 -13.08 -29.01 17.26
C ARG A 34 -11.84 -28.61 16.47
N VAL A 35 -11.54 -27.32 16.48
CA VAL A 35 -10.33 -26.75 15.87
C VAL A 35 -9.35 -26.42 16.98
N HIS A 36 -8.18 -27.04 16.98
CA HIS A 36 -7.11 -26.88 17.98
C HIS A 36 -6.13 -25.74 17.63
N PHE A 37 -6.44 -24.99 16.58
CA PHE A 37 -5.72 -23.80 16.15
C PHE A 37 -6.55 -22.56 16.52
N ASP A 38 -5.98 -21.65 17.32
CA ASP A 38 -6.62 -20.40 17.75
C ASP A 38 -6.63 -19.37 16.62
N LEU A 39 -7.52 -19.62 15.66
CA LEU A 39 -7.71 -18.82 14.46
C LEU A 39 -8.13 -17.38 14.77
N PRO A 40 -9.05 -17.11 15.73
CA PRO A 40 -9.36 -15.75 16.15
C PRO A 40 -8.15 -15.00 16.70
N ALA A 41 -7.33 -15.61 17.56
CA ALA A 41 -6.13 -14.95 18.09
C ALA A 41 -5.11 -14.65 16.99
N CYS A 42 -4.91 -15.57 16.04
CA CYS A 42 -4.01 -15.36 14.91
C CYS A 42 -4.50 -14.24 13.99
N ALA A 43 -5.78 -14.28 13.58
CA ALA A 43 -6.38 -13.24 12.76
C ALA A 43 -6.30 -11.87 13.44
N TRP A 44 -6.61 -11.80 14.74
CA TRP A 44 -6.50 -10.58 15.52
C TRP A 44 -5.05 -10.07 15.59
N TRP A 45 -4.07 -10.93 15.82
CA TRP A 45 -2.66 -10.53 15.90
C TRP A 45 -2.18 -9.86 14.60
N PHE A 46 -2.55 -10.42 13.44
CA PHE A 46 -2.22 -9.86 12.12
C PHE A 46 -3.02 -8.60 11.79
N LEU A 47 -4.34 -8.60 11.97
CA LEU A 47 -5.20 -7.48 11.56
C LEU A 47 -5.05 -6.26 12.48
N SER A 48 -4.81 -6.47 13.78
CA SER A 48 -4.56 -5.38 14.75
C SER A 48 -3.10 -4.95 14.79
N ARG A 49 -2.21 -5.66 14.09
CA ARG A 49 -0.75 -5.50 14.16
C ARG A 49 -0.25 -5.48 15.60
N HIS A 50 -0.71 -6.45 16.41
CA HIS A 50 -0.47 -6.48 17.86
C HIS A 50 1.00 -6.32 18.23
N GLU A 51 1.90 -6.98 17.50
CA GLU A 51 3.34 -6.91 17.73
C GLU A 51 3.90 -5.48 17.68
N GLU A 52 3.36 -4.63 16.80
CA GLU A 52 3.86 -3.26 16.60
C GLU A 52 3.56 -2.36 17.80
N SER A 53 2.49 -2.66 18.54
CA SER A 53 2.14 -1.99 19.80
C SER A 53 3.04 -2.39 20.98
N ARG A 54 3.86 -3.44 20.80
CA ARG A 54 4.68 -4.03 21.87
C ARG A 54 6.18 -3.91 21.60
N ILE A 55 6.58 -3.80 20.34
CA ILE A 55 7.97 -3.59 19.95
C ILE A 55 8.17 -2.08 19.77
N GLU A 56 9.08 -1.48 20.53
CA GLU A 56 9.35 -0.03 20.46
C GLU A 56 10.23 0.37 19.28
N LYS A 57 10.95 -0.59 18.68
CA LYS A 57 11.90 -0.33 17.60
C LYS A 57 11.20 0.31 16.40
N ARG A 58 11.74 1.44 15.91
CA ARG A 58 11.28 2.19 14.74
C ARG A 58 12.47 2.62 13.89
N ASP A 59 12.23 2.85 12.60
CA ASP A 59 13.24 3.44 11.70
C ASP A 59 13.33 4.97 11.88
N SER A 60 14.13 5.63 11.03
CA SER A 60 14.32 7.09 11.07
C SER A 60 13.05 7.90 10.78
N HIS A 61 12.00 7.28 10.25
CA HIS A 61 10.71 7.90 9.96
C HIS A 61 9.64 7.55 11.00
N GLY A 62 10.01 6.83 12.06
CA GLY A 62 9.06 6.39 13.09
C GLY A 62 8.19 5.22 12.65
N ARG A 63 8.61 4.43 11.64
CA ARG A 63 7.84 3.32 11.07
C ARG A 63 8.25 1.99 11.68
N PHE A 64 7.29 1.08 11.78
CA PHE A 64 7.57 -0.33 12.04
C PHE A 64 7.91 -1.04 10.73
N LEU A 65 9.10 -1.65 10.67
CA LEU A 65 9.60 -2.34 9.48
C LEU A 65 9.34 -3.84 9.56
N CYS A 66 9.19 -4.51 8.42
CA CYS A 66 9.06 -5.96 8.34
C CYS A 66 10.27 -6.66 9.00
N SER A 67 11.47 -6.11 8.79
CA SER A 67 12.70 -6.57 9.45
C SER A 67 12.70 -6.48 10.99
N TYR A 68 11.71 -5.83 11.60
CA TYR A 68 11.55 -5.77 13.06
C TYR A 68 10.48 -6.75 13.57
N SER A 69 9.77 -7.42 12.67
CA SER A 69 8.77 -8.42 13.01
C SER A 69 9.35 -9.57 13.82
N THR A 70 8.52 -10.18 14.66
CA THR A 70 8.84 -11.46 15.31
C THR A 70 8.74 -12.65 14.36
N LEU A 71 8.10 -12.46 13.21
CA LEU A 71 7.90 -13.46 12.17
C LEU A 71 8.91 -13.28 11.03
N PRO A 72 9.32 -14.38 10.38
CA PRO A 72 10.23 -14.32 9.25
C PRO A 72 9.58 -13.54 8.09
N PRO A 73 10.33 -12.70 7.36
CA PRO A 73 9.80 -11.88 6.29
C PRO A 73 9.01 -12.64 5.21
N GLU A 74 9.42 -13.87 4.88
CA GLU A 74 8.80 -14.74 3.87
C GLU A 74 7.34 -15.07 4.20
N LEU A 75 6.97 -14.99 5.47
CA LEU A 75 5.60 -15.20 5.92
C LEU A 75 4.63 -14.18 5.31
N TYR A 76 5.09 -12.94 5.14
CA TYR A 76 4.30 -11.85 4.58
C TYR A 76 4.16 -11.94 3.06
N ASP A 77 4.76 -12.93 2.40
CA ASP A 77 4.49 -13.22 0.99
C ASP A 77 3.13 -13.91 0.79
N GLN A 78 2.55 -14.41 1.89
CA GLN A 78 1.27 -15.11 1.92
C GLN A 78 0.24 -14.33 2.75
N PRO A 79 -1.01 -14.21 2.27
CA PRO A 79 -2.07 -13.62 3.07
C PRO A 79 -2.67 -14.65 4.02
N LEU A 80 -1.93 -14.99 5.08
CA LEU A 80 -2.29 -16.09 5.97
C LEU A 80 -3.70 -15.99 6.56
N VAL A 81 -4.11 -14.81 7.01
CA VAL A 81 -5.47 -14.58 7.54
C VAL A 81 -6.52 -14.94 6.50
N THR A 82 -6.30 -14.51 5.25
CA THR A 82 -7.18 -14.84 4.13
C THR A 82 -7.26 -16.36 3.92
N ARG A 83 -6.12 -17.04 3.92
CA ARG A 83 -6.05 -18.49 3.72
C ARG A 83 -6.77 -19.24 4.84
N TRP A 84 -6.59 -18.85 6.10
CA TRP A 84 -7.29 -19.46 7.23
C TRP A 84 -8.80 -19.25 7.15
N PHE A 85 -9.28 -18.08 6.74
CA PHE A 85 -10.71 -17.83 6.55
C PHE A 85 -11.31 -18.75 5.47
N GLU A 86 -10.61 -18.93 4.35
CA GLU A 86 -11.01 -19.89 3.32
C GLU A 86 -11.05 -21.33 3.86
N ARG A 87 -10.11 -21.71 4.74
CA ARG A 87 -10.11 -23.04 5.37
C ARG A 87 -11.31 -23.23 6.30
N VAL A 88 -11.66 -22.20 7.07
CA VAL A 88 -12.86 -22.22 7.93
C VAL A 88 -14.12 -22.32 7.09
N GLU A 89 -14.22 -21.56 5.98
CA GLU A 89 -15.35 -21.67 5.07
C GLU A 89 -15.48 -23.11 4.53
N ASP A 90 -14.39 -23.70 4.05
CA ASP A 90 -14.39 -25.07 3.52
C ASP A 90 -14.78 -26.09 4.60
N LEU A 91 -14.32 -25.91 5.84
CA LEU A 91 -14.69 -26.75 6.98
C LEU A 91 -16.20 -26.64 7.31
N VAL A 92 -16.72 -25.41 7.42
CA VAL A 92 -18.13 -25.15 7.74
C VAL A 92 -19.04 -25.72 6.65
N ARG A 93 -18.69 -25.56 5.37
CA ARG A 93 -19.43 -26.17 4.26
C ARG A 93 -19.46 -27.68 4.36
N LYS A 94 -18.30 -28.31 4.60
CA LYS A 94 -18.18 -29.76 4.73
C LYS A 94 -19.04 -30.33 5.85
N ILE A 95 -19.01 -29.73 7.04
CA ILE A 95 -19.81 -30.22 8.19
C ILE A 95 -21.31 -29.97 8.01
N SER A 96 -21.68 -28.97 7.20
CA SER A 96 -23.08 -28.62 6.91
C SER A 96 -23.64 -29.39 5.71
N GLY A 97 -22.86 -30.28 5.09
CA GLY A 97 -23.26 -31.00 3.87
C GLY A 97 -23.39 -30.11 2.63
N LEU A 98 -22.86 -28.89 2.68
CA LEU A 98 -22.85 -27.98 1.54
C LEU A 98 -21.72 -28.35 0.57
N PRO A 99 -21.90 -28.11 -0.74
CA PRO A 99 -20.83 -28.35 -1.70
C PRO A 99 -19.61 -27.49 -1.38
N VAL A 100 -18.44 -28.11 -1.45
CA VAL A 100 -17.14 -27.42 -1.40
C VAL A 100 -17.06 -26.50 -2.61
N ARG A 101 -16.63 -25.26 -2.41
CA ARG A 101 -16.44 -24.32 -3.51
C ARG A 101 -15.28 -24.79 -4.38
N ALA A 102 -15.43 -24.66 -5.69
CA ALA A 102 -14.33 -24.86 -6.61
C ALA A 102 -13.14 -23.95 -6.21
N PRO A 103 -11.90 -24.35 -6.55
CA PRO A 103 -10.76 -23.43 -6.49
C PRO A 103 -11.08 -22.16 -7.28
N MET A 104 -10.62 -21.02 -6.78
CA MET A 104 -10.75 -19.80 -7.57
C MET A 104 -9.86 -19.87 -8.80
N VAL A 105 -10.39 -19.37 -9.91
CA VAL A 105 -9.68 -19.25 -11.18
C VAL A 105 -9.64 -17.77 -11.55
N GLY A 106 -8.51 -17.32 -12.08
CA GLY A 106 -8.30 -15.94 -12.50
C GLY A 106 -7.33 -15.19 -11.59
N THR A 107 -7.48 -13.87 -11.53
CA THR A 107 -6.59 -12.96 -10.81
C THR A 107 -7.40 -12.00 -9.95
N ALA A 108 -6.80 -11.52 -8.85
CA ALA A 108 -7.43 -10.47 -8.06
C ALA A 108 -7.53 -9.18 -8.90
N PRO A 109 -8.60 -8.37 -8.75
CA PRO A 109 -8.60 -7.01 -9.26
C PRO A 109 -7.38 -6.22 -8.76
N ILE A 110 -6.91 -5.28 -9.56
CA ILE A 110 -5.76 -4.45 -9.23
C ILE A 110 -6.23 -3.02 -8.96
N ALA A 111 -5.80 -2.43 -7.85
CA ALA A 111 -5.95 -1.01 -7.57
C ALA A 111 -4.60 -0.31 -7.78
N VAL A 112 -4.52 0.51 -8.83
CA VAL A 112 -3.32 1.29 -9.13
C VAL A 112 -3.40 2.63 -8.42
N THR A 113 -2.38 2.91 -7.62
CA THR A 113 -2.30 4.13 -6.82
C THR A 113 -0.99 4.87 -7.06
N HIS A 114 -1.03 6.19 -6.92
CA HIS A 114 0.10 7.08 -7.13
C HIS A 114 0.23 8.08 -6.01
N ASP A 115 1.42 8.19 -5.43
CA ASP A 115 1.76 9.25 -4.48
C ASP A 115 2.56 10.30 -5.24
N VAL A 116 2.04 11.53 -5.26
CA VAL A 116 2.68 12.66 -5.93
C VAL A 116 3.54 13.39 -4.90
N ASP A 117 4.82 13.02 -4.85
CA ASP A 117 5.77 13.54 -3.86
C ASP A 117 6.53 14.75 -4.40
N LEU A 118 7.34 14.57 -5.44
CA LEU A 118 8.23 15.60 -5.96
C LEU A 118 8.00 15.83 -7.44
N LEU A 119 7.90 17.08 -7.87
CA LEU A 119 7.78 17.47 -9.28
C LEU A 119 9.09 17.99 -9.87
N ARG A 120 10.13 18.19 -9.04
CA ARG A 120 11.44 18.70 -9.49
C ARG A 120 12.59 17.91 -8.87
N LYS A 121 13.37 17.24 -9.71
CA LYS A 121 14.68 16.72 -9.33
C LYS A 121 15.70 17.85 -9.19
N PHE A 122 15.63 18.85 -10.07
CA PHE A 122 16.59 19.95 -10.14
C PHE A 122 15.92 21.33 -9.95
N PRO A 123 15.61 21.72 -8.70
CA PRO A 123 15.07 23.04 -8.39
C PRO A 123 15.94 24.15 -9.01
N LEU A 124 15.29 25.05 -9.75
CA LEU A 124 15.97 26.07 -10.55
C LEU A 124 16.79 27.00 -9.66
N PHE A 125 18.04 27.27 -10.05
CA PHE A 125 18.97 28.16 -9.35
C PHE A 125 19.27 27.81 -7.88
N SER A 126 19.01 26.57 -7.45
CA SER A 126 19.36 26.11 -6.11
C SER A 126 20.88 25.82 -6.02
N PRO A 127 21.65 26.53 -5.18
CA PRO A 127 23.08 26.26 -5.01
C PRO A 127 23.34 24.87 -4.43
N ARG A 128 22.45 24.43 -3.52
CA ARG A 128 22.49 23.08 -2.95
C ARG A 128 22.29 22.01 -4.03
N CYS A 129 21.33 22.24 -4.93
CA CYS A 129 21.11 21.37 -6.07
C CYS A 129 22.35 21.30 -6.96
N LEU A 130 22.96 22.44 -7.28
CA LEU A 130 24.16 22.49 -8.13
C LEU A 130 25.33 21.68 -7.53
N VAL A 131 25.60 21.89 -6.24
CA VAL A 131 26.65 21.15 -5.51
C VAL A 131 26.36 19.65 -5.46
N ARG A 132 25.10 19.27 -5.18
CA ARG A 132 24.66 17.87 -5.19
C ARG A 132 24.84 17.25 -6.58
N SER A 133 24.33 17.90 -7.63
CA SER A 133 24.45 17.45 -9.02
C SER A 133 25.90 17.30 -9.46
N TYR A 134 26.80 18.20 -9.04
CA TYR A 134 28.22 18.05 -9.30
C TYR A 134 28.82 16.82 -8.61
N ARG A 135 28.55 16.62 -7.32
CA ARG A 135 29.04 15.46 -6.53
C ARG A 135 28.54 14.12 -7.08
N GLU A 136 27.34 14.11 -7.64
CA GLU A 136 26.71 12.92 -8.21
C GLU A 136 27.07 12.71 -9.69
N GLY A 137 27.92 13.56 -10.28
CA GLY A 137 28.28 13.48 -11.71
C GLY A 137 27.16 13.89 -12.68
N ARG A 138 26.10 14.53 -12.18
CA ARG A 138 24.88 14.91 -12.92
C ARG A 138 24.78 16.40 -13.25
N LEU A 139 25.87 17.15 -13.13
CA LEU A 139 25.87 18.59 -13.43
C LEU A 139 25.39 18.88 -14.86
N GLY A 140 25.78 18.07 -15.84
CA GLY A 140 25.32 18.23 -17.23
C GLY A 140 23.82 18.09 -17.41
N GLU A 141 23.20 17.11 -16.75
CA GLU A 141 21.73 16.92 -16.74
C GLU A 141 21.04 18.11 -16.06
N CYS A 142 21.53 18.50 -14.88
CA CYS A 142 21.01 19.65 -14.13
C CYS A 142 21.01 20.93 -14.97
N LEU A 143 22.12 21.22 -15.68
CA LEU A 143 22.22 22.40 -16.54
C LEU A 143 21.28 22.29 -17.75
N LYS A 144 21.13 21.11 -18.37
CA LYS A 144 20.16 20.91 -19.47
C LYS A 144 18.73 21.21 -19.02
N VAL A 145 18.34 20.76 -17.83
CA VAL A 145 17.02 21.06 -17.24
C VAL A 145 16.87 22.55 -16.97
N TRP A 146 17.86 23.19 -16.34
CA TRP A 146 17.82 24.63 -16.03
C TRP A 146 17.71 25.52 -17.28
N PHE A 147 18.41 25.15 -18.36
CA PHE A 147 18.34 25.85 -19.64
C PHE A 147 17.21 25.35 -20.55
N ARG A 148 16.25 24.57 -20.02
CA ARG A 148 15.07 24.04 -20.74
C ARG A 148 15.41 23.23 -22.00
N ARG A 149 16.60 22.63 -22.05
CA ARG A 149 17.03 21.71 -23.11
C ARG A 149 16.57 20.28 -22.87
N GLN A 150 16.07 19.99 -21.67
CA GLN A 150 15.54 18.69 -21.26
C GLN A 150 14.42 18.94 -20.23
N LYS A 151 13.40 18.07 -20.23
CA LYS A 151 12.37 18.05 -19.17
C LYS A 151 12.99 17.56 -17.86
N ASP A 152 12.50 18.06 -16.72
CA ASP A 152 12.92 17.55 -15.41
C ASP A 152 12.46 16.08 -15.26
N PRO A 153 13.31 15.14 -14.84
CA PRO A 153 12.92 13.73 -14.72
C PRO A 153 11.76 13.45 -13.75
N TYR A 154 11.53 14.33 -12.76
CA TYR A 154 10.42 14.16 -11.81
C TYR A 154 9.11 14.79 -12.32
N ASP A 155 9.19 15.60 -13.36
CA ASP A 155 8.04 16.12 -14.10
C ASP A 155 7.56 15.05 -15.09
N ALA A 156 6.90 14.01 -14.56
CA ALA A 156 6.49 12.82 -15.31
C ALA A 156 5.01 12.46 -15.15
N LEU A 157 4.20 13.38 -14.62
CA LEU A 157 2.77 13.18 -14.47
C LEU A 157 2.08 12.98 -15.82
N ASP A 158 2.51 13.67 -16.87
CA ASP A 158 2.03 13.48 -18.23
C ASP A 158 2.21 12.04 -18.73
N ALA A 159 3.40 11.46 -18.53
CA ALA A 159 3.69 10.08 -18.90
C ALA A 159 2.77 9.09 -18.17
N LEU A 160 2.57 9.27 -16.87
CA LEU A 160 1.65 8.42 -16.09
C LEU A 160 0.20 8.61 -16.54
N THR A 161 -0.28 9.84 -16.70
CA THR A 161 -1.66 10.08 -17.17
C THR A 161 -1.91 9.52 -18.56
N HIS A 162 -0.91 9.59 -19.45
CA HIS A 162 -0.99 9.03 -20.79
C HIS A 162 -1.07 7.51 -20.77
N LEU A 163 -0.30 6.83 -19.91
CA LEU A 163 -0.41 5.38 -19.72
C LEU A 163 -1.84 4.98 -19.31
N HIS A 164 -2.44 5.71 -18.38
CA HIS A 164 -3.82 5.48 -17.96
C HIS A 164 -4.82 5.72 -19.10
N ASP A 165 -4.63 6.74 -19.93
CA ASP A 165 -5.49 7.02 -21.09
C ASP A 165 -5.37 5.92 -22.16
N GLU A 166 -4.15 5.48 -22.48
CA GLU A 166 -3.89 4.46 -23.49
C GLU A 166 -4.44 3.08 -23.10
N THR A 167 -4.34 2.73 -21.80
CA THR A 167 -4.75 1.42 -21.28
C THR A 167 -6.19 1.41 -20.75
N GLY A 168 -6.77 2.59 -20.53
CA GLY A 168 -8.12 2.75 -19.98
C GLY A 168 -8.23 2.38 -18.50
N ILE A 169 -7.11 2.24 -17.77
CA ILE A 169 -7.15 1.86 -16.35
C ILE A 169 -7.49 3.06 -15.45
N PRO A 170 -8.32 2.88 -14.41
CA PRO A 170 -8.52 3.92 -13.41
C PRO A 170 -7.27 4.13 -12.55
N GLY A 171 -7.02 5.39 -12.17
CA GLY A 171 -6.00 5.77 -11.20
C GLY A 171 -6.58 6.26 -9.87
N THR A 172 -5.84 6.04 -8.78
CA THR A 172 -6.06 6.73 -7.50
C THR A 172 -4.82 7.56 -7.16
N TRP A 173 -4.98 8.87 -7.03
CA TRP A 173 -3.88 9.82 -6.85
C TRP A 173 -3.93 10.44 -5.45
N PHE A 174 -2.83 10.36 -4.73
CA PHE A 174 -2.65 11.00 -3.44
C PHE A 174 -1.79 12.25 -3.62
N LEU A 175 -2.34 13.41 -3.26
CA LEU A 175 -1.65 14.70 -3.30
C LEU A 175 -1.59 15.33 -1.92
N MET A 176 -0.51 16.06 -1.64
CA MET A 176 -0.38 16.78 -0.38
C MET A 176 -1.21 18.06 -0.40
N GLY A 177 -2.06 18.22 0.63
CA GLY A 177 -2.85 19.42 0.87
C GLY A 177 -2.11 20.52 1.63
N GLY A 178 -0.91 20.22 2.12
CA GLY A 178 -0.09 21.11 2.93
C GLY A 178 1.22 20.42 3.32
N GLY A 179 1.78 20.81 4.47
CA GLY A 179 3.09 20.33 4.93
C GLY A 179 4.18 21.38 4.78
N THR A 180 5.14 21.33 5.69
CA THR A 180 6.31 22.22 5.73
C THR A 180 7.59 21.48 6.08
N HIS A 181 7.51 20.17 6.30
CA HIS A 181 8.65 19.35 6.64
C HIS A 181 9.57 19.26 5.40
N PRO A 182 10.90 19.23 5.54
CA PRO A 182 11.82 19.11 4.40
C PRO A 182 11.65 17.85 3.55
N SER A 183 10.89 16.87 4.04
CA SER A 183 10.55 15.63 3.32
C SER A 183 9.23 15.73 2.56
N ASP A 184 8.41 16.74 2.81
CA ASP A 184 7.14 16.95 2.13
C ASP A 184 7.33 17.35 0.66
N ALA A 185 6.21 17.44 -0.05
CA ALA A 185 6.16 17.82 -1.44
C ALA A 185 6.87 19.15 -1.76
N ASP A 186 7.49 19.20 -2.94
CA ASP A 186 8.20 20.39 -3.44
C ASP A 186 7.31 21.32 -4.29
N TYR A 187 5.99 21.09 -4.26
CA TYR A 187 5.01 21.81 -5.05
C TYR A 187 3.94 22.46 -4.17
N THR A 188 3.24 23.42 -4.77
CA THR A 188 1.97 23.92 -4.25
C THR A 188 0.85 23.42 -5.16
N LEU A 189 -0.39 23.41 -4.69
CA LEU A 189 -1.53 22.95 -5.50
C LEU A 189 -1.80 23.81 -6.75
N SER A 190 -1.18 25.00 -6.84
CA SER A 190 -1.20 25.86 -8.03
C SER A 190 -0.10 25.55 -9.06
N ASP A 191 0.73 24.54 -8.84
CA ASP A 191 1.83 24.20 -9.74
C ASP A 191 1.31 23.69 -11.10
N HIS A 192 1.69 24.35 -12.19
CA HIS A 192 1.29 23.97 -13.54
C HIS A 192 1.69 22.54 -13.93
N ARG A 193 2.69 21.95 -13.27
CA ARG A 193 3.07 20.54 -13.49
C ARG A 193 1.99 19.55 -13.05
N LEU A 194 1.06 19.97 -12.19
CA LEU A 194 -0.11 19.18 -11.80
C LEU A 194 -1.22 19.22 -12.87
N ALA A 195 -1.11 20.07 -13.91
CA ALA A 195 -2.14 20.21 -14.94
C ALA A 195 -2.58 18.88 -15.60
N PRO A 196 -1.70 17.89 -15.86
CA PRO A 196 -2.13 16.59 -16.38
C PRO A 196 -3.14 15.87 -15.49
N LEU A 197 -3.06 16.02 -14.16
CA LEU A 197 -4.03 15.43 -13.24
C LEU A 197 -5.40 16.12 -13.31
N GLY A 198 -5.43 17.40 -13.68
CA GLY A 198 -6.65 18.18 -13.83
C GLY A 198 -7.60 17.62 -14.90
N THR A 199 -7.07 16.99 -15.95
CA THR A 199 -7.87 16.35 -17.01
C THR A 199 -8.50 15.03 -16.58
N ARG A 200 -8.00 14.44 -15.48
CA ARG A 200 -8.43 13.15 -14.95
C ARG A 200 -9.38 13.23 -13.76
N LEU A 201 -9.70 14.44 -13.31
CA LEU A 201 -10.56 14.69 -12.14
C LEU A 201 -11.94 14.02 -12.21
N ASP A 202 -12.47 13.76 -13.41
CA ASP A 202 -13.77 13.14 -13.60
C ASP A 202 -13.69 11.60 -13.80
N CYS A 203 -12.53 11.06 -14.17
CA CYS A 203 -12.34 9.63 -14.45
C CYS A 203 -11.54 8.88 -13.39
N ASP A 204 -10.78 9.57 -12.55
CA ASP A 204 -9.94 8.99 -11.50
C ASP A 204 -10.41 9.36 -10.09
N THR A 205 -9.73 8.80 -9.08
CA THR A 205 -9.97 9.06 -7.67
C THR A 205 -8.84 9.89 -7.10
N PHE A 206 -9.17 10.89 -6.30
CA PHE A 206 -8.19 11.77 -5.66
C PHE A 206 -8.35 11.71 -4.14
N GLY A 207 -7.27 11.43 -3.44
CA GLY A 207 -7.20 11.33 -1.98
C GLY A 207 -6.13 12.23 -1.39
N LEU A 208 -6.14 12.38 -0.07
CA LEU A 208 -5.12 13.14 0.64
C LEU A 208 -3.85 12.30 0.80
N HIS A 209 -2.72 12.85 0.39
CA HIS A 209 -1.43 12.41 0.91
C HIS A 209 -1.12 13.22 2.16
N GLY A 210 -1.26 12.62 3.34
CA GLY A 210 -1.05 13.34 4.60
C GLY A 210 0.41 13.77 4.72
N SER A 211 0.67 15.04 5.06
CA SER A 211 2.04 15.55 5.20
C SER A 211 2.82 14.76 6.26
N TYR A 212 4.16 14.84 6.21
CA TYR A 212 5.06 14.08 7.05
C TYR A 212 4.66 14.13 8.53
N ASP A 213 4.36 15.31 9.06
CA ASP A 213 4.03 15.52 10.48
C ASP A 213 2.53 15.47 10.81
N SER A 214 1.68 15.04 9.87
CA SER A 214 0.23 15.01 10.04
C SER A 214 -0.30 13.71 10.68
N TYR A 215 0.43 12.60 10.57
CA TYR A 215 -0.08 11.24 10.85
C TYR A 215 -0.66 11.00 12.26
N LEU A 216 -0.35 11.84 13.25
CA LEU A 216 -0.93 11.76 14.62
C LEU A 216 -1.82 12.96 14.98
N ASP A 217 -2.11 13.84 14.03
CA ASP A 217 -2.78 15.13 14.26
C ASP A 217 -4.01 15.25 13.37
N ALA A 218 -5.17 14.90 13.93
CA ALA A 218 -6.46 14.96 13.24
C ALA A 218 -6.77 16.37 12.68
N LYS A 219 -6.34 17.44 13.38
CA LYS A 219 -6.61 18.81 12.94
C LYS A 219 -5.76 19.18 11.74
N LYS A 220 -4.48 18.79 11.72
CA LYS A 220 -3.63 18.98 10.53
C LYS A 220 -4.16 18.20 9.35
N ILE A 221 -4.48 16.92 9.54
CA ILE A 221 -5.06 16.07 8.49
C ILE A 221 -6.32 16.72 7.91
N TYR A 222 -7.22 17.21 8.77
CA TYR A 222 -8.45 17.89 8.35
C TYR A 222 -8.16 19.17 7.54
N HIS A 223 -7.27 20.05 8.02
CA HIS A 223 -6.95 21.29 7.30
C HIS A 223 -6.30 21.03 5.94
N GLU A 224 -5.37 20.06 5.87
CA GLU A 224 -4.77 19.65 4.60
C GLU A 224 -5.82 19.09 3.64
N ALA A 225 -6.77 18.28 4.13
CA ALA A 225 -7.87 17.77 3.34
C ALA A 225 -8.74 18.90 2.76
N VAL A 226 -9.06 19.93 3.57
CA VAL A 226 -9.83 21.09 3.15
C VAL A 226 -9.08 21.87 2.05
N SER A 227 -7.79 22.16 2.26
CA SER A 227 -6.97 22.86 1.25
C SER A 227 -6.88 22.09 -0.07
N LEU A 228 -6.74 20.77 -0.01
CA LEU A 228 -6.76 19.93 -1.21
C LEU A 228 -8.12 19.93 -1.90
N ALA A 229 -9.21 19.82 -1.14
CA ALA A 229 -10.57 19.83 -1.67
C ALA A 229 -10.89 21.16 -2.36
N GLU A 230 -10.47 22.29 -1.78
CA GLU A 230 -10.61 23.61 -2.41
C GLU A 230 -9.87 23.70 -3.74
N ALA A 231 -8.61 23.27 -3.79
CA ALA A 231 -7.82 23.28 -5.01
C ALA A 231 -8.41 22.38 -6.12
N LEU A 232 -8.99 21.24 -5.75
CA LEU A 232 -9.57 20.27 -6.69
C LEU A 232 -11.08 20.43 -6.87
N LYS A 233 -11.66 21.58 -6.49
CA LYS A 233 -13.09 21.91 -6.69
C LYS A 233 -14.03 20.85 -6.08
N GLN A 234 -13.73 20.41 -4.87
CA GLN A 234 -14.52 19.45 -4.07
C GLN A 234 -14.61 18.04 -4.67
N ARG A 235 -13.65 17.65 -5.50
CA ARG A 235 -13.57 16.30 -6.10
C ARG A 235 -12.69 15.30 -5.32
N VAL A 236 -12.23 15.68 -4.13
CA VAL A 236 -11.42 14.83 -3.25
C VAL A 236 -12.33 13.84 -2.52
N LYS A 237 -11.94 12.57 -2.50
CA LYS A 237 -12.59 11.53 -1.69
C LYS A 237 -11.98 11.48 -0.29
N PRO A 238 -12.75 11.05 0.73
CA PRO A 238 -12.25 10.85 2.10
C PRO A 238 -11.37 9.59 2.22
N ILE A 239 -10.33 9.51 1.38
CA ILE A 239 -9.31 8.46 1.35
C ILE A 239 -7.97 9.13 1.62
N ILE A 240 -7.16 8.51 2.49
CA ILE A 240 -5.83 9.00 2.84
C ILE A 240 -4.75 7.93 2.65
N ARG A 241 -3.56 8.39 2.29
CA ARG A 241 -2.31 7.67 2.49
C ARG A 241 -1.32 8.57 3.21
N GLN A 242 -0.71 8.08 4.28
CA GLN A 242 0.30 8.82 5.02
C GLN A 242 1.64 8.82 4.29
N HIS A 243 2.28 9.98 4.22
CA HIS A 243 3.60 10.11 3.63
C HIS A 243 4.61 9.19 4.33
N TYR A 244 5.50 8.57 3.54
CA TYR A 244 6.42 7.49 3.95
C TYR A 244 5.76 6.21 4.49
N LEU A 245 4.43 6.05 4.39
CA LEU A 245 3.67 5.00 5.11
C LEU A 245 3.85 5.10 6.63
N ARG A 246 3.93 6.33 7.17
CA ARG A 246 3.96 6.56 8.62
C ARG A 246 2.62 6.17 9.23
N LEU A 247 2.58 4.97 9.80
CA LEU A 247 1.40 4.38 10.39
C LEU A 247 1.73 3.85 11.79
N ASP A 248 1.32 4.61 12.81
CA ASP A 248 1.37 4.21 14.22
C ASP A 248 0.01 3.66 14.62
N ILE A 249 -0.08 2.34 14.82
CA ILE A 249 -1.34 1.64 15.06
C ILE A 249 -1.63 1.55 16.57
N PRO A 250 -2.82 1.98 17.05
CA PRO A 250 -3.97 2.48 16.30
C PRO A 250 -4.08 4.02 16.21
N ASN A 251 -3.08 4.76 16.71
CA ASN A 251 -3.17 6.22 16.88
C ASN A 251 -3.37 6.99 15.55
N THR A 252 -2.70 6.57 14.48
CA THR A 252 -2.85 7.17 13.15
C THR A 252 -4.25 6.94 12.60
N TRP A 253 -4.78 5.71 12.67
CA TRP A 253 -6.15 5.42 12.25
C TRP A 253 -7.18 6.22 13.06
N LEU A 254 -6.95 6.40 14.37
CA LEU A 254 -7.81 7.25 15.21
C LEU A 254 -7.79 8.70 14.73
N ALA A 255 -6.61 9.28 14.47
CA ALA A 255 -6.48 10.65 13.98
C ALA A 255 -7.13 10.84 12.60
N GLN A 256 -6.96 9.88 11.69
CA GLN A 256 -7.58 9.89 10.37
C GLN A 256 -9.11 9.79 10.45
N SER A 257 -9.61 8.89 11.29
CA SER A 257 -11.04 8.72 11.51
C SER A 257 -11.66 9.97 12.14
N GLU A 258 -10.99 10.61 13.11
CA GLU A 258 -11.42 11.88 13.71
C GLU A 258 -11.43 13.02 12.70
N ALA A 259 -10.48 13.03 11.76
CA ALA A 259 -10.44 13.99 10.65
C ALA A 259 -11.50 13.73 9.56
N GLY A 260 -12.31 12.67 9.69
CA GLY A 260 -13.41 12.36 8.78
C GLY A 260 -13.05 11.48 7.59
N PHE A 261 -11.88 10.84 7.59
CA PHE A 261 -11.50 9.89 6.55
C PHE A 261 -12.19 8.55 6.74
N THR A 262 -12.66 7.96 5.64
CA THR A 262 -13.36 6.67 5.63
C THR A 262 -12.51 5.52 5.11
N VAL A 263 -11.38 5.82 4.45
CA VAL A 263 -10.44 4.81 3.94
C VAL A 263 -9.00 5.23 4.24
N ASP A 264 -8.20 4.33 4.82
CA ASP A 264 -6.74 4.42 4.83
C ASP A 264 -6.14 3.39 3.86
N ALA A 265 -5.07 3.82 3.20
CA ALA A 265 -4.33 3.04 2.21
C ALA A 265 -2.84 2.95 2.56
N SER A 266 -2.49 3.08 3.84
CA SER A 266 -1.11 3.19 4.33
C SER A 266 -0.55 1.86 4.85
N GLY A 267 -1.38 0.83 5.04
CA GLY A 267 -1.06 -0.44 5.70
C GLY A 267 -0.15 -1.41 4.96
N GLY A 268 0.90 -0.93 4.30
CA GLY A 268 2.02 -1.73 3.76
C GLY A 268 3.28 -1.63 4.63
N PHE A 269 4.29 -2.46 4.38
CA PHE A 269 5.63 -2.24 4.94
C PHE A 269 6.47 -1.40 3.96
N ALA A 270 7.26 -0.47 4.50
CA ALA A 270 8.18 0.31 3.67
C ALA A 270 9.36 -0.52 3.14
N ASP A 271 9.81 -1.52 3.89
CA ASP A 271 11.00 -2.32 3.56
C ASP A 271 10.70 -3.69 2.93
N ARG A 272 9.43 -4.06 2.76
CA ARG A 272 9.04 -5.33 2.12
C ARG A 272 7.66 -5.27 1.45
N CYS A 273 7.56 -5.74 0.21
CA CYS A 273 6.28 -5.94 -0.46
C CYS A 273 5.60 -7.21 0.07
N GLY A 274 4.28 -7.20 0.25
CA GLY A 274 3.53 -8.36 0.74
C GLY A 274 2.24 -8.01 1.47
N PHE A 275 1.82 -8.91 2.35
CA PHE A 275 0.56 -8.85 3.09
C PHE A 275 0.85 -8.54 4.56
N ARG A 276 1.17 -7.28 4.90
CA ARG A 276 1.43 -6.83 6.28
C ARG A 276 0.37 -7.28 7.28
N HIS A 277 -0.89 -7.24 6.87
CA HIS A 277 -2.06 -7.65 7.67
C HIS A 277 -2.49 -9.11 7.45
N GLY A 278 -1.74 -9.89 6.67
CA GLY A 278 -2.11 -11.26 6.26
C GLY A 278 -3.42 -11.33 5.46
N TRP A 279 -3.91 -10.19 4.98
CA TRP A 279 -5.24 -10.01 4.40
C TRP A 279 -5.12 -9.47 2.97
N THR A 280 -5.99 -9.93 2.06
CA THR A 280 -5.99 -9.48 0.66
C THR A 280 -7.09 -8.48 0.33
N GLY A 281 -8.00 -8.15 1.25
CA GLY A 281 -9.14 -7.29 0.97
C GLY A 281 -9.17 -6.00 1.80
N ALA A 282 -10.31 -5.33 1.75
CA ALA A 282 -10.68 -4.30 2.70
C ALA A 282 -11.04 -4.92 4.06
N PHE A 283 -10.74 -4.23 5.16
CA PHE A 283 -11.25 -4.59 6.50
C PHE A 283 -11.46 -3.35 7.36
N ARG A 284 -12.26 -3.48 8.41
CA ARG A 284 -12.41 -2.41 9.41
C ARG A 284 -11.34 -2.56 10.49
N PRO A 285 -10.48 -1.55 10.70
CA PRO A 285 -9.49 -1.61 11.76
C PRO A 285 -10.16 -1.71 13.14
N TYR A 286 -9.61 -2.57 13.98
CA TYR A 286 -9.97 -2.62 15.39
C TYR A 286 -8.95 -1.81 16.19
N SER A 287 -9.43 -0.94 17.08
CA SER A 287 -8.56 -0.18 17.97
C SER A 287 -8.59 -0.79 19.38
N PRO A 288 -7.47 -1.41 19.84
CA PRO A 288 -7.38 -1.91 21.21
C PRO A 288 -7.53 -0.81 22.27
N LEU A 289 -7.24 0.46 21.93
CA LEU A 289 -7.42 1.59 22.84
C LEU A 289 -8.89 1.90 23.10
N THR A 290 -9.75 1.75 22.09
CA THR A 290 -11.18 2.05 22.20
C THR A 290 -12.05 0.81 22.41
N GLY A 291 -11.48 -0.39 22.21
CA GLY A 291 -12.20 -1.66 22.33
C GLY A 291 -13.23 -1.90 21.23
N ARG A 292 -13.16 -1.17 20.10
CA ARG A 292 -14.14 -1.23 19.01
C ARG A 292 -13.49 -1.09 17.64
N GLU A 293 -14.26 -1.49 16.61
CA GLU A 293 -13.95 -1.15 15.22
C GLU A 293 -13.99 0.37 15.03
N LEU A 294 -13.08 0.87 14.21
CA LEU A 294 -13.09 2.25 13.76
C LEU A 294 -14.08 2.42 12.60
N PRO A 295 -14.74 3.58 12.47
CA PRO A 295 -15.67 3.86 11.38
C PRO A 295 -14.93 4.19 10.07
N MET A 296 -13.94 3.37 9.72
CA MET A 296 -13.13 3.48 8.52
C MET A 296 -12.73 2.09 8.02
N THR A 297 -12.23 2.05 6.79
CA THR A 297 -11.75 0.86 6.12
C THR A 297 -10.25 0.99 5.87
N GLU A 298 -9.48 -0.05 6.18
CA GLU A 298 -8.10 -0.20 5.72
C GLU A 298 -8.09 -1.02 4.43
N ILE A 299 -7.39 -0.53 3.41
CA ILE A 299 -7.04 -1.28 2.21
C ILE A 299 -5.52 -1.39 2.15
N PRO A 300 -4.94 -2.53 2.58
CA PRO A 300 -3.48 -2.69 2.69
C PRO A 300 -2.77 -2.46 1.37
N LEU A 301 -1.60 -1.80 1.42
CA LEU A 301 -0.68 -1.68 0.30
C LEU A 301 0.13 -2.97 0.13
N ASN A 302 0.10 -3.58 -1.06
CA ASN A 302 0.79 -4.85 -1.30
C ASN A 302 2.16 -4.71 -1.97
N ALA A 303 2.29 -3.82 -2.94
CA ALA A 303 3.56 -3.56 -3.60
C ALA A 303 3.81 -2.07 -3.80
N MET A 304 5.02 -1.63 -3.47
CA MET A 304 5.48 -0.27 -3.71
C MET A 304 6.78 -0.33 -4.49
N ASP A 305 6.82 0.47 -5.53
CA ASP A 305 7.94 0.65 -6.44
C ASP A 305 9.30 0.97 -5.76
N MET A 306 9.29 1.82 -4.75
CA MET A 306 10.43 2.17 -3.92
C MET A 306 10.87 1.00 -3.05
N THR A 307 9.94 0.17 -2.58
CA THR A 307 10.25 -1.06 -1.86
C THR A 307 10.98 -2.05 -2.75
N LEU A 308 10.42 -2.33 -3.94
CA LEU A 308 11.02 -3.25 -4.92
C LEU A 308 12.44 -2.82 -5.28
N SER A 309 12.64 -1.53 -5.58
CA SER A 309 13.91 -1.01 -6.10
C SER A 309 14.95 -0.69 -5.04
N ARG A 310 14.57 -0.04 -3.93
CA ARG A 310 15.54 0.47 -2.94
C ARG A 310 15.74 -0.44 -1.73
N TYR A 311 14.67 -1.05 -1.25
CA TYR A 311 14.71 -1.86 -0.02
C TYR A 311 15.00 -3.32 -0.35
N GLU A 312 14.21 -3.92 -1.25
CA GLU A 312 14.42 -5.30 -1.72
C GLU A 312 15.56 -5.39 -2.76
N ARG A 313 15.93 -4.25 -3.39
CA ARG A 313 17.04 -4.14 -4.36
C ARG A 313 16.92 -5.11 -5.53
N LEU A 314 15.70 -5.31 -6.00
CA LEU A 314 15.43 -6.19 -7.13
C LEU A 314 15.79 -5.49 -8.43
N ASP A 315 16.37 -6.25 -9.36
CA ASP A 315 16.43 -5.86 -10.76
C ASP A 315 15.02 -5.88 -11.39
N PRO A 316 14.80 -5.24 -12.55
CA PRO A 316 13.49 -5.16 -13.18
C PRO A 316 12.80 -6.51 -13.43
N GLU A 317 13.53 -7.54 -13.83
CA GLU A 317 12.95 -8.87 -14.10
C GLU A 317 12.49 -9.53 -12.79
N SER A 318 13.32 -9.47 -11.76
CA SER A 318 12.99 -9.96 -10.42
C SER A 318 11.82 -9.19 -9.80
N ALA A 319 11.76 -7.86 -9.98
CA ALA A 319 10.66 -7.03 -9.51
C ALA A 319 9.33 -7.39 -10.20
N TYR A 320 9.35 -7.62 -11.52
CA TYR A 320 8.19 -8.06 -12.27
C TYR A 320 7.67 -9.43 -11.75
N LYS A 321 8.55 -10.41 -11.60
CA LYS A 321 8.20 -11.73 -11.04
C LYS A 321 7.65 -11.61 -9.62
N ARG A 322 8.25 -10.74 -8.79
CA ARG A 322 7.79 -10.46 -7.42
C ARG A 322 6.35 -9.93 -7.43
N MET A 323 6.03 -8.98 -8.30
CA MET A 323 4.67 -8.46 -8.45
C MET A 323 3.70 -9.55 -8.93
N GLN A 324 4.09 -10.39 -9.89
CA GLN A 324 3.24 -11.50 -10.35
C GLN A 324 2.94 -12.50 -9.24
N THR A 325 3.93 -12.86 -8.41
CA THR A 325 3.73 -13.76 -7.27
C THR A 325 2.76 -13.16 -6.25
N LEU A 326 2.96 -11.90 -5.87
CA LEU A 326 2.07 -11.23 -4.91
C LEU A 326 0.66 -11.04 -5.46
N HIS A 327 0.52 -10.73 -6.75
CA HIS A 327 -0.77 -10.61 -7.42
C HIS A 327 -1.53 -11.94 -7.43
N ALA A 328 -0.85 -13.05 -7.77
CA ALA A 328 -1.45 -14.38 -7.69
C ALA A 328 -1.87 -14.72 -6.26
N ASN A 329 -1.03 -14.41 -5.27
CA ASN A 329 -1.35 -14.63 -3.86
C ASN A 329 -2.49 -13.76 -3.35
N SER A 330 -2.83 -12.66 -4.03
CA SER A 330 -3.94 -11.76 -3.64
C SER A 330 -5.33 -12.33 -3.96
N LEU A 331 -5.41 -13.35 -4.82
CA LEU A 331 -6.67 -13.97 -5.20
C LEU A 331 -7.36 -14.62 -3.99
N SER A 332 -8.61 -14.21 -3.71
CA SER A 332 -9.39 -14.72 -2.58
C SER A 332 -10.89 -14.72 -2.79
N ARG A 333 -11.56 -15.70 -2.16
CA ARG A 333 -13.03 -15.87 -2.14
C ARG A 333 -13.73 -14.79 -1.31
N HIS A 334 -12.97 -14.01 -0.55
CA HIS A 334 -13.46 -12.99 0.38
C HIS A 334 -13.19 -11.56 -0.09
N GLY A 335 -13.09 -11.33 -1.41
CA GLY A 335 -12.93 -9.99 -1.97
C GLY A 335 -11.49 -9.50 -1.97
N GLY A 336 -10.57 -10.32 -2.49
CA GLY A 336 -9.16 -9.93 -2.63
C GLY A 336 -8.95 -8.84 -3.69
N VAL A 337 -8.07 -7.89 -3.38
CA VAL A 337 -7.55 -6.84 -4.27
C VAL A 337 -6.02 -6.82 -4.16
N PHE A 338 -5.34 -6.58 -5.27
CA PHE A 338 -3.91 -6.33 -5.27
C PHE A 338 -3.67 -4.83 -5.46
N THR A 339 -3.20 -4.16 -4.41
CA THR A 339 -2.95 -2.72 -4.45
C THR A 339 -1.47 -2.45 -4.73
N ILE A 340 -1.21 -1.54 -5.66
CA ILE A 340 0.14 -1.15 -6.02
C ILE A 340 0.30 0.36 -5.94
N LEU A 341 1.48 0.81 -5.51
CA LEU A 341 1.89 2.20 -5.44
C LEU A 341 3.06 2.45 -6.38
N TRP A 342 2.88 3.41 -7.29
CA TRP A 342 3.93 3.93 -8.18
C TRP A 342 4.06 5.44 -8.04
N HIS A 343 5.27 5.94 -7.75
CA HIS A 343 5.54 7.37 -7.63
C HIS A 343 5.85 7.98 -8.99
N ASN A 344 5.47 9.25 -9.17
CA ASN A 344 5.79 10.00 -10.39
C ASN A 344 7.30 10.17 -10.62
N THR A 345 8.12 10.05 -9.58
CA THR A 345 9.58 10.22 -9.68
C THR A 345 10.30 9.05 -10.34
N LEU A 346 9.64 7.90 -10.53
CA LEU A 346 10.29 6.70 -11.08
C LEU A 346 10.63 6.75 -12.56
N ASN A 347 10.15 7.75 -13.28
CA ASN A 347 10.57 7.96 -14.67
C ASN A 347 12.04 8.40 -14.79
N ASP A 348 12.70 8.75 -13.67
CA ASP A 348 14.13 8.99 -13.59
C ASP A 348 14.93 7.68 -13.69
N ARG A 349 15.15 7.21 -14.92
CA ARG A 349 15.89 5.98 -15.23
C ARG A 349 17.32 5.97 -14.73
N VAL A 350 17.92 7.14 -14.50
CA VAL A 350 19.29 7.23 -13.95
C VAL A 350 19.31 6.80 -12.49
N VAL A 351 18.28 7.14 -11.72
CA VAL A 351 18.18 6.82 -10.30
C VAL A 351 17.49 5.47 -10.07
N HIS A 352 16.50 5.16 -10.88
CA HIS A 352 15.60 4.03 -10.66
C HIS A 352 15.73 2.92 -11.72
N GLY A 353 16.67 3.04 -12.66
CA GLY A 353 16.82 2.08 -13.75
C GLY A 353 15.53 1.95 -14.56
N ASP A 354 15.25 0.75 -15.04
CA ASP A 354 14.05 0.47 -15.85
C ASP A 354 12.84 0.07 -14.99
N MET A 355 12.78 0.53 -13.73
CA MET A 355 11.65 0.22 -12.85
C MET A 355 10.32 0.75 -13.41
N TYR A 356 10.32 1.91 -14.08
CA TYR A 356 9.12 2.39 -14.77
C TYR A 356 8.56 1.35 -15.78
N ASP A 357 9.44 0.65 -16.50
CA ASP A 357 9.04 -0.38 -17.47
C ASP A 357 8.43 -1.61 -16.80
N VAL A 358 8.80 -1.91 -15.55
CA VAL A 358 8.16 -2.98 -14.76
C VAL A 358 6.69 -2.67 -14.56
N PHE A 359 6.37 -1.43 -14.18
CA PHE A 359 4.99 -1.00 -13.99
C PHE A 359 4.21 -0.96 -15.30
N ASP A 360 4.76 -0.33 -16.34
CA ASP A 360 4.13 -0.28 -17.67
C ASP A 360 3.85 -1.70 -18.20
N SER A 361 4.84 -2.60 -18.13
CA SER A 361 4.70 -4.00 -18.53
C SER A 361 3.65 -4.72 -17.69
N PHE A 362 3.64 -4.51 -16.37
CA PHE A 362 2.70 -5.19 -15.48
C PHE A 362 1.25 -4.78 -15.78
N VAL A 363 1.02 -3.49 -16.02
CA VAL A 363 -0.29 -2.96 -16.39
C VAL A 363 -0.75 -3.51 -17.75
N ARG A 364 0.13 -3.55 -18.75
CA ARG A 364 -0.24 -3.95 -20.11
C ARG A 364 -0.40 -5.46 -20.29
N ASN A 365 0.36 -6.26 -19.53
CA ASN A 365 0.41 -7.71 -19.72
C ASN A 365 -0.54 -8.50 -18.79
N THR A 366 -1.15 -7.84 -17.81
CA THR A 366 -2.10 -8.49 -16.91
C THR A 366 -3.50 -8.56 -17.51
N SER A 367 -4.20 -9.67 -17.29
CA SER A 367 -5.62 -9.84 -17.66
C SER A 367 -6.58 -9.44 -16.53
N ALA A 368 -6.06 -8.91 -15.42
CA ALA A 368 -6.87 -8.54 -14.26
C ALA A 368 -7.77 -7.34 -14.56
N ARG A 369 -8.90 -7.28 -13.85
CA ARG A 369 -9.74 -6.07 -13.82
C ARG A 369 -9.05 -5.00 -12.98
N PHE A 370 -8.98 -3.77 -13.48
CA PHE A 370 -8.53 -2.62 -12.71
C PHE A 370 -9.71 -1.93 -12.01
N VAL A 371 -9.50 -1.47 -10.78
CA VAL A 371 -10.53 -0.85 -9.94
C VAL A 371 -10.01 0.41 -9.26
N LYS A 372 -10.92 1.33 -8.92
CA LYS A 372 -10.61 2.49 -8.10
C LYS A 372 -10.64 2.11 -6.63
N LEU A 373 -9.77 2.75 -5.84
CA LEU A 373 -9.64 2.43 -4.43
C LEU A 373 -10.92 2.74 -3.62
N ASP A 374 -11.69 3.78 -3.98
CA ASP A 374 -12.97 4.15 -3.36
C ASP A 374 -14.15 3.22 -3.72
N THR A 375 -13.95 2.28 -4.64
CA THR A 375 -15.00 1.36 -5.11
C THR A 375 -14.86 -0.07 -4.57
N ILE A 376 -13.79 -0.31 -3.81
CA ILE A 376 -13.53 -1.56 -3.06
C ILE A 376 -14.29 -1.48 -1.74
#